data_AF-A0A2D5PWH3-F1
#
_entry.id   AF-A0A2D5PWH3-F1
#
_cell.length_a   1.000
_cell.length_b   1.000
_cell.length_c   1.000
_cell.angle_alpha   90.00
_cell.angle_beta   90.00
_cell.angle_gamma   90.00
#
_symmetry.space_group_name_H-M   'P 1'
#
loop_
_entity.id
_entity.type
_entity.pdbx_description
1 polymer ?
#
loop_
_entity_poly.entity_id
_entity_poly.type
_entity_poly.pdbx_seq_one_letter_code
_entity_poly.pdbx_strand_id
1 'polypeptide(L)'
;MREILIWLPAIILPSSTIIQLTNIYKAKSSDGVSATTWFLFGIANIGAYVLTDQYFAIQSILAFLLTAILDFFIVYAIFNYRKPKKG
;
A
#
# COMPACT_ATOMS: atom_id res chain seq x y z
N MET A 1 -14.74 -14.45 -17.94
CA MET A 1 -14.09 -14.99 -16.72
C MET A 1 -12.67 -14.45 -16.50
N ARG A 2 -11.80 -14.35 -17.53
CA ARG A 2 -10.43 -13.78 -17.38
C ARG A 2 -10.39 -12.29 -17.05
N GLU A 3 -11.34 -11.50 -17.53
CA GLU A 3 -11.35 -10.05 -17.28
C GLU A 3 -11.41 -9.68 -15.81
N ILE A 4 -12.15 -10.46 -14.99
CA ILE A 4 -12.23 -10.21 -13.55
C ILE A 4 -10.88 -10.39 -12.86
N LEU A 5 -10.03 -11.29 -13.37
CA LEU A 5 -8.71 -11.57 -12.81
C LEU A 5 -7.75 -10.40 -13.02
N ILE A 6 -7.94 -9.62 -14.08
CA ILE A 6 -7.15 -8.41 -14.36
C ILE A 6 -7.51 -7.29 -13.37
N TRP A 7 -8.78 -7.22 -12.97
CA TRP A 7 -9.27 -6.23 -12.02
C TRP A 7 -8.98 -6.58 -10.55
N LEU A 8 -8.71 -7.85 -10.24
CA LEU A 8 -8.49 -8.29 -8.86
C LEU A 8 -7.35 -7.51 -8.17
N PRO A 9 -6.12 -7.42 -8.71
CA PRO A 9 -5.05 -6.63 -8.09
C PRO A 9 -5.41 -5.14 -7.98
N ALA A 10 -6.04 -4.61 -9.03
CA ALA A 10 -6.43 -3.19 -9.13
C ALA A 10 -7.46 -2.77 -8.07
N ILE A 11 -8.20 -3.72 -7.49
CA ILE A 11 -9.20 -3.46 -6.46
C ILE A 11 -8.67 -3.88 -5.09
N ILE A 12 -8.15 -5.11 -4.97
CA ILE A 12 -7.80 -5.71 -3.68
C ILE A 12 -6.60 -5.02 -3.05
N LEU A 13 -5.55 -4.74 -3.82
CA LEU A 13 -4.33 -4.11 -3.30
C LEU A 13 -4.63 -2.72 -2.71
N PRO A 14 -5.16 -1.75 -3.48
CA PRO A 14 -5.41 -0.42 -2.92
C PRO A 14 -6.46 -0.46 -1.80
N SER A 15 -7.49 -1.30 -1.89
CA SER A 15 -8.50 -1.40 -0.82
C SER A 15 -7.89 -1.90 0.49
N SER A 16 -7.04 -2.92 0.43
CA SER A 16 -6.38 -3.46 1.62
C SER A 16 -5.45 -2.42 2.27
N THR A 17 -4.69 -1.67 1.46
CA THR A 17 -3.80 -0.62 1.94
C THR A 17 -4.59 0.56 2.53
N ILE A 18 -5.70 0.96 1.91
CA ILE A 18 -6.61 2.00 2.45
C ILE A 18 -7.18 1.58 3.81
N ILE A 19 -7.60 0.31 3.96
CA ILE A 19 -8.11 -0.21 5.24
C ILE A 19 -7.01 -0.13 6.31
N GLN A 20 -5.79 -0.57 6.02
CA GLN A 20 -4.68 -0.49 6.97
C GLN A 20 -4.39 0.97 7.37
N LEU A 21 -4.30 1.87 6.40
CA LEU A 21 -4.04 3.28 6.63
C LEU A 21 -5.15 3.89 7.51
N THR A 22 -6.41 3.60 7.20
CA THR A 22 -7.57 4.01 7.98
C THR A 22 -7.51 3.48 9.41
N ASN A 23 -7.09 2.23 9.61
CA ASN A 23 -6.94 1.63 10.94
C ASN A 23 -5.89 2.38 11.77
N ILE A 24 -4.75 2.75 11.21
CA ILE A 24 -3.72 3.56 11.90
C ILE A 24 -4.31 4.92 12.30
N TYR A 25 -5.01 5.60 11.39
CA TYR A 25 -5.61 6.91 11.68
C TYR A 25 -6.72 6.86 12.72
N LYS A 26 -7.57 5.83 12.69
CA LYS A 26 -8.67 5.63 13.66
C LYS A 26 -8.15 5.22 15.03
N ALA A 27 -7.20 4.29 15.08
CA ALA A 27 -6.61 3.83 16.34
C ALA A 27 -5.64 4.86 16.94
N LYS A 28 -5.19 5.84 16.14
CA LYS A 28 -4.13 6.79 16.51
C LYS A 28 -2.88 6.07 17.05
N SER A 29 -2.61 4.88 16.51
CA SER A 29 -1.51 4.02 16.89
C SER A 29 -1.00 3.24 15.68
N SER A 30 0.31 3.06 15.61
CA SER A 30 1.00 2.21 14.63
C SER A 30 1.57 0.94 15.26
N ASP A 31 1.17 0.59 16.48
CA ASP A 31 1.62 -0.61 17.18
C ASP A 31 1.35 -1.87 16.34
N GLY A 32 2.38 -2.72 16.18
CA GLY A 32 2.32 -3.95 15.37
C GLY A 32 2.47 -3.74 13.86
N VAL A 33 2.59 -2.51 13.37
CA VAL A 33 2.75 -2.21 11.94
C VAL A 33 4.21 -1.85 11.64
N SER A 34 4.85 -2.62 10.76
CA SER A 34 6.27 -2.48 10.41
C SER A 34 6.50 -1.45 9.30
N ALA A 35 7.17 -0.33 9.62
CA ALA A 35 7.54 0.69 8.62
C ALA A 35 8.41 0.12 7.49
N THR A 36 9.38 -0.74 7.82
CA THR A 36 10.27 -1.36 6.83
C THR A 36 9.49 -2.25 5.86
N THR A 37 8.49 -3.00 6.36
CA THR A 37 7.66 -3.86 5.51
C THR A 37 6.86 -3.06 4.50
N TRP A 38 6.18 -2.00 4.94
CA TRP A 38 5.40 -1.13 4.05
C TRP A 38 6.28 -0.34 3.08
N PHE A 39 7.47 0.07 3.51
CA PHE A 39 8.44 0.70 2.63
C PHE A 39 8.90 -0.25 1.51
N LEU A 40 9.23 -1.50 1.85
CA LEU A 40 9.61 -2.52 0.87
C LEU A 40 8.46 -2.87 -0.07
N PHE A 41 7.21 -2.91 0.41
CA PHE A 41 6.05 -3.09 -0.47
C PHE A 41 5.87 -1.92 -1.44
N GLY A 42 6.07 -0.68 -0.99
CA GLY A 42 6.05 0.47 -1.89
C GLY A 42 7.07 0.34 -3.03
N ILE A 43 8.30 -0.05 -2.72
CA ILE A 43 9.34 -0.33 -3.74
C ILE A 43 8.95 -1.50 -4.64
N ALA A 44 8.46 -2.60 -4.05
CA ALA A 44 8.05 -3.78 -4.80
C ALA A 44 6.91 -3.48 -5.78
N ASN A 45 5.93 -2.66 -5.39
CA ASN A 45 4.83 -2.24 -6.24
C ASN A 45 5.30 -1.34 -7.40
N ILE A 46 6.29 -0.45 -7.17
CA ILE A 46 6.93 0.29 -8.27
C ILE A 46 7.61 -0.69 -9.25
N GLY A 47 8.37 -1.66 -8.73
CA GLY A 47 9.01 -2.68 -9.56
C GLY A 47 7.99 -3.51 -10.36
N ALA A 48 6.91 -3.94 -9.72
CA ALA A 48 5.82 -4.69 -10.35
C ALA A 48 5.15 -3.88 -11.47
N TYR A 49 4.89 -2.59 -11.25
CA TYR A 49 4.38 -1.69 -12.28
C TYR A 49 5.29 -1.65 -13.52
N VAL A 50 6.60 -1.49 -13.31
CA VAL A 50 7.61 -1.48 -14.39
C VAL A 50 7.56 -2.78 -15.20
N LEU A 51 7.44 -3.93 -14.52
CA LEU A 51 7.39 -5.27 -15.13
C LEU A 51 6.09 -5.57 -15.89
N THR A 52 5.03 -4.78 -15.73
CA THR A 52 3.78 -5.03 -16.44
C THR A 52 3.81 -4.65 -17.92
N ASP A 53 4.72 -3.74 -18.32
CA ASP A 53 4.73 -3.05 -19.62
C ASP A 53 3.40 -2.36 -20.01
N GLN A 54 2.45 -2.24 -19.07
CA GLN A 54 1.11 -1.69 -19.29
C GLN A 54 0.93 -0.34 -18.59
N TYR A 55 1.80 0.62 -18.92
CA TYR A 55 1.92 1.89 -18.20
C TYR A 55 0.66 2.77 -18.23
N PHE A 56 -0.14 2.68 -19.30
CA PHE A 56 -1.35 3.49 -19.44
C PHE A 56 -2.63 2.72 -19.06
N ALA A 57 -2.51 1.45 -18.68
CA ALA A 57 -3.67 0.67 -18.24
C ALA A 57 -4.08 1.11 -16.84
N ILE A 58 -5.34 1.54 -16.69
CA ILE A 58 -5.86 1.98 -15.39
C ILE A 58 -5.73 0.88 -14.34
N GLN A 59 -5.86 -0.39 -14.72
CA GLN A 59 -5.70 -1.53 -13.83
C GLN A 59 -4.27 -1.63 -13.29
N SER A 60 -3.25 -1.41 -14.13
CA SER A 60 -1.83 -1.43 -13.70
C SER A 60 -1.52 -0.25 -12.77
N ILE A 61 -2.00 0.95 -13.12
CA ILE A 61 -1.83 2.15 -12.29
C ILE A 61 -2.48 1.96 -10.91
N LEU A 62 -3.72 1.48 -10.87
CA LEU A 62 -4.45 1.27 -9.61
C LEU A 62 -3.84 0.13 -8.78
N ALA A 63 -3.45 -0.98 -9.42
CA ALA A 63 -2.88 -2.12 -8.72
C ALA A 63 -1.54 -1.78 -8.07
N PHE A 64 -0.69 -1.00 -8.76
CA PHE A 64 0.71 -0.90 -8.39
C PHE A 64 1.14 0.52 -8.03
N LEU A 65 0.93 1.52 -8.89
CA LEU A 65 1.37 2.89 -8.58
C LEU A 65 0.58 3.52 -7.44
N LEU A 66 -0.76 3.44 -7.50
CA LEU A 66 -1.61 3.94 -6.43
C LEU A 66 -1.31 3.21 -5.12
N THR A 67 -1.22 1.87 -5.16
CA THR A 67 -0.86 1.07 -3.98
C THR A 67 0.51 1.47 -3.41
N ALA A 68 1.53 1.67 -4.25
CA ALA A 68 2.85 2.11 -3.79
C ALA A 68 2.80 3.47 -3.07
N ILE A 69 2.03 4.43 -3.60
CA ILE A 69 1.82 5.73 -2.95
C ILE A 69 1.15 5.54 -1.58
N LEU A 70 0.13 4.68 -1.50
CA LEU A 70 -0.55 4.37 -0.25
C LEU A 70 0.36 3.65 0.77
N ASP A 71 1.24 2.77 0.30
CA ASP A 71 2.23 2.08 1.14
C ASP A 71 3.17 3.10 1.81
N PHE A 72 3.66 4.09 1.04
CA PHE A 72 4.47 5.18 1.60
C PHE A 72 3.67 6.08 2.54
N PHE A 73 2.37 6.29 2.30
CA PHE A 73 1.51 6.97 3.27
C PHE A 73 1.33 6.17 4.56
N ILE A 74 1.32 4.84 4.52
CA ILE A 74 1.37 4.02 5.73
C ILE A 74 2.69 4.23 6.45
N VAL A 75 3.83 4.22 5.75
CA VAL A 75 5.14 4.51 6.36
C VAL A 75 5.13 5.87 7.07
N TYR A 76 4.63 6.90 6.40
CA TYR A 76 4.45 8.23 6.99
C TYR A 76 3.55 8.18 8.24
N ALA A 77 2.37 7.55 8.14
CA ALA A 77 1.44 7.42 9.25
C ALA A 77 2.05 6.64 10.43
N ILE A 78 2.86 5.61 10.17
CA ILE A 78 3.56 4.85 11.21
C ILE A 78 4.45 5.77 12.02
N PHE A 79 5.27 6.60 11.37
CA PHE A 79 6.13 7.55 12.07
C PHE A 79 5.33 8.61 12.84
N ASN A 80 4.19 9.05 12.30
CA ASN A 80 3.36 10.08 12.93
C ASN A 80 2.57 9.58 14.17
N TYR A 81 2.24 8.28 14.22
CA TYR A 81 1.50 7.65 15.32
C TYR A 81 2.33 6.66 16.15
N ARG A 82 3.66 6.67 15.97
CA ARG A 82 4.57 5.83 16.77
C ARG A 82 4.63 6.38 18.18
N LYS A 83 4.13 5.61 19.15
CA LYS A 83 4.32 5.96 20.57
C LYS A 83 5.79 5.75 20.92
N PRO A 84 6.40 6.65 21.73
CA PRO A 84 7.72 6.40 22.26
C PRO A 84 7.69 5.11 23.07
N LYS A 85 8.62 4.19 22.78
CA LYS A 85 8.82 2.99 23.58
C LYS A 85 9.15 3.47 25.00
N LYS A 86 8.21 3.33 25.94
CA LYS A 86 8.53 3.46 27.36
C LYS A 86 9.40 2.26 27.70
N GLY A 87 10.70 2.51 27.86
CA GLY A 87 11.65 1.56 28.43
C GLY A 87 11.42 1.40 29.92
#